data_AF-A0A0S4IWL3-F1
#
_entry.id   AF-A0A0S4IWL3-F1
#
_cell.length_a   1.000
_cell.length_b   1.000
_cell.length_c   1.000
_cell.angle_alpha   90.00
_cell.angle_beta   90.00
_cell.angle_gamma   90.00
#
_symmetry.space_group_name_H-M   'P 1'
#
loop_
_entity.id
_entity.type
_entity.pdbx_description
1 polymer ?
#
loop_
_entity_poly.entity_id
_entity_poly.type
_entity_poly.pdbx_seq_one_letter_code
_entity_poly.pdbx_strand_id
1 'polypeptide(L)'
;MGAKGHELLSEKHKNTHRKHNQDPAEWRPDVVHQCLLHLLDSPLSRSGQLQIFLRTKKGVCIAVDPRLRVPRSMRIFEKMMVSCLYRMKVRSTSGYLSLMKVVKNPITDHIPANVRLIRVEKDGELVDPFLLPKTLGRSNHEEAVKQVGTSTSSSGAFGALHTKKAEETFRPFAFVIGGMSKGDVDADWCPKHQVQSIRLGDRSMSAAAVCSAIVHGFEETWLAEDNKLANQS
;
A
#
# COMPACT_ATOMS: atom_id res chain seq x y z
N MET A 1 -25.50 19.88 -30.03
CA MET A 1 -25.57 19.15 -28.74
C MET A 1 -24.18 19.11 -28.14
N GLY A 2 -23.91 19.89 -27.09
CA GLY A 2 -22.58 19.91 -26.46
C GLY A 2 -22.28 18.58 -25.76
N ALA A 3 -21.24 17.88 -26.19
CA ALA A 3 -20.80 16.65 -25.55
C ALA A 3 -20.45 16.95 -24.08
N LYS A 4 -21.24 16.41 -23.14
CA LYS A 4 -20.96 16.53 -21.72
C LYS A 4 -19.66 15.79 -21.43
N GLY A 5 -18.60 16.51 -21.08
CA GLY A 5 -17.35 15.92 -20.64
C GLY A 5 -17.53 15.12 -19.35
N HIS A 6 -16.75 14.04 -19.19
CA HIS A 6 -16.66 13.32 -17.92
C HIS A 6 -15.73 14.06 -16.96
N GLU A 7 -16.14 14.21 -15.70
CA GLU A 7 -15.35 14.81 -14.63
C GLU A 7 -15.27 13.88 -13.43
N LEU A 8 -14.16 13.98 -12.67
CA LEU A 8 -13.97 13.20 -11.45
C LEU A 8 -14.76 13.82 -10.31
N LEU A 9 -15.56 13.01 -9.61
CA LEU A 9 -16.37 13.49 -8.49
C LEU A 9 -15.47 13.96 -7.33
N SER A 10 -15.76 15.15 -6.83
CA SER A 10 -15.07 15.80 -5.70
C SER A 10 -16.00 16.75 -4.95
N GLU A 11 -15.54 17.33 -3.83
CA GLU A 11 -16.29 18.30 -3.00
C GLU A 11 -16.92 19.47 -3.79
N LYS A 12 -16.32 19.89 -4.91
CA LYS A 12 -16.82 21.01 -5.73
C LYS A 12 -18.21 20.77 -6.35
N HIS A 13 -18.65 19.51 -6.46
CA HIS A 13 -19.91 19.14 -7.14
C HIS A 13 -21.12 19.09 -6.19
N LYS A 14 -21.34 20.15 -5.41
CA LYS A 14 -22.40 20.22 -4.37
C LYS A 14 -23.79 19.82 -4.88
N ASN A 15 -24.15 20.24 -6.09
CA ASN A 15 -25.46 19.92 -6.69
C ASN A 15 -25.62 18.41 -6.95
N THR A 16 -24.56 17.73 -7.39
CA THR A 16 -24.56 16.29 -7.64
C THR A 16 -24.69 15.53 -6.33
N HIS A 17 -23.94 15.94 -5.30
CA HIS A 17 -24.01 15.38 -3.95
C HIS A 17 -25.42 15.48 -3.36
N ARG A 18 -26.05 16.66 -3.47
CA ARG A 18 -27.44 16.87 -3.01
C ARG A 18 -28.45 15.98 -3.75
N LYS A 19 -28.28 15.79 -5.07
CA LYS A 19 -29.17 14.94 -5.88
C LYS A 19 -29.09 13.46 -5.52
N HIS A 20 -27.90 12.99 -5.14
CA HIS A 20 -27.67 11.58 -4.82
C HIS A 20 -27.64 11.29 -3.31
N ASN A 21 -27.95 12.29 -2.48
CA ASN A 21 -27.89 12.20 -1.01
C ASN A 21 -26.54 11.67 -0.50
N GLN A 22 -25.44 12.21 -1.05
CA GLN A 22 -24.07 11.84 -0.71
C GLN A 22 -23.37 12.97 0.06
N ASP A 23 -22.51 12.62 1.01
CA ASP A 23 -21.67 13.57 1.72
C ASP A 23 -20.48 14.00 0.84
N PRO A 24 -20.32 15.30 0.52
CA PRO A 24 -19.18 15.80 -0.24
C PRO A 24 -17.82 15.42 0.38
N ALA A 25 -17.71 15.32 1.71
CA ALA A 25 -16.46 15.06 2.42
C ALA A 25 -15.88 13.66 2.14
N GLU A 26 -16.69 12.74 1.62
CA GLU A 26 -16.24 11.41 1.22
C GLU A 26 -15.55 11.39 -0.16
N TRP A 27 -15.72 12.43 -0.97
CA TRP A 27 -15.23 12.49 -2.35
C TRP A 27 -13.99 13.39 -2.44
N ARG A 28 -12.85 12.85 -1.99
CA ARG A 28 -11.58 13.55 -1.85
C ARG A 28 -10.46 12.98 -2.72
N PRO A 29 -10.52 13.14 -4.04
CA PRO A 29 -9.46 12.66 -4.92
C PRO A 29 -8.10 13.32 -4.67
N ASP A 30 -8.09 14.49 -4.02
CA ASP A 30 -6.89 15.21 -3.59
C ASP A 30 -6.06 14.43 -2.56
N VAL A 31 -6.70 13.66 -1.68
CA VAL A 31 -5.99 12.82 -0.70
C VAL A 31 -5.15 11.76 -1.42
N VAL A 32 -5.75 11.07 -2.39
CA VAL A 32 -5.05 10.06 -3.20
C VAL A 32 -3.98 10.69 -4.09
N HIS A 33 -4.24 11.87 -4.65
CA HIS A 33 -3.25 12.63 -5.43
C HIS A 33 -1.99 12.91 -4.61
N GLN A 34 -2.15 13.41 -3.38
CA GLN A 34 -1.02 13.68 -2.49
C GLN A 34 -0.28 12.39 -2.08
N CYS A 35 -1.00 11.30 -1.79
CA CYS A 35 -0.36 10.02 -1.48
C CYS A 35 0.51 9.52 -2.64
N LEU A 36 -0.01 9.56 -3.87
CA LEU A 36 0.72 9.12 -5.06
C LEU A 36 1.98 9.96 -5.32
N LEU A 37 1.94 11.27 -5.07
CA LEU A 37 3.13 12.13 -5.18
C LEU A 37 4.23 11.67 -4.22
N HIS A 38 3.90 11.45 -2.95
CA HIS A 38 4.89 11.03 -1.94
C HIS A 38 5.42 9.62 -2.21
N LEU A 39 4.53 8.69 -2.60
CA LEU A 39 4.92 7.31 -2.88
C LEU A 39 5.79 7.19 -4.14
N LEU A 40 5.44 7.86 -5.25
CA LEU A 40 6.13 7.69 -6.53
C LEU A 40 7.39 8.56 -6.69
N ASP A 41 7.54 9.66 -5.93
CA ASP A 41 8.78 10.44 -5.92
C ASP A 41 9.85 9.82 -4.98
N SER A 42 9.46 8.84 -4.15
CA SER A 42 10.33 8.13 -3.22
C SER A 42 11.48 7.37 -3.94
N PRO A 43 12.72 7.40 -3.41
CA PRO A 43 13.77 6.47 -3.82
C PRO A 43 13.32 5.00 -3.88
N LEU A 44 12.47 4.57 -2.94
CA LEU A 44 11.94 3.19 -2.89
C LEU A 44 11.13 2.81 -4.14
N SER A 45 10.37 3.75 -4.70
CA SER A 45 9.68 3.55 -5.98
C SER A 45 10.65 3.47 -7.15
N ARG A 46 11.73 4.24 -7.11
CA ARG A 46 12.74 4.27 -8.18
C ARG A 46 13.63 3.02 -8.21
N SER A 47 13.85 2.37 -7.08
CA SER A 47 14.54 1.08 -6.99
C SER A 47 13.67 -0.10 -7.44
N GLY A 48 12.38 0.11 -7.72
CA GLY A 48 11.45 -0.95 -8.13
C GLY A 48 10.95 -1.83 -6.99
N GLN A 49 11.14 -1.41 -5.74
CA GLN A 49 10.75 -2.16 -4.55
C GLN A 49 9.35 -1.79 -4.03
N LEU A 50 8.66 -0.85 -4.68
CA LEU A 50 7.31 -0.41 -4.31
C LEU A 50 6.32 -0.70 -5.43
N GLN A 51 5.26 -1.44 -5.11
CA GLN A 51 4.09 -1.63 -5.97
C GLN A 51 2.88 -0.96 -5.35
N ILE A 52 2.14 -0.17 -6.15
CA ILE A 52 1.00 0.61 -5.69
C ILE A 52 -0.28 0.11 -6.36
N PHE A 53 -1.32 -0.07 -5.56
CA PHE A 53 -2.68 -0.32 -6.00
C PHE A 53 -3.63 0.69 -5.37
N LEU A 54 -4.61 1.16 -6.15
CA LEU A 54 -5.69 2.00 -5.66
C LEU A 54 -6.99 1.22 -5.69
N ARG A 55 -7.72 1.23 -4.57
CA ARG A 55 -9.10 0.73 -4.51
C ARG A 55 -10.04 1.89 -4.26
N THR A 56 -10.98 2.10 -5.17
CA THR A 56 -11.99 3.16 -5.03
C THR A 56 -13.13 2.70 -4.10
N LYS A 57 -13.88 3.66 -3.55
CA LYS A 57 -15.11 3.38 -2.77
C LYS A 57 -16.14 2.52 -3.53
N LYS A 58 -16.16 2.60 -4.87
CA LYS A 58 -17.02 1.79 -5.74
C LYS A 58 -16.43 0.42 -6.10
N GLY A 59 -15.36 -0.01 -5.44
CA GLY A 59 -14.74 -1.32 -5.64
C GLY A 59 -13.87 -1.44 -6.89
N VAL A 60 -13.64 -0.38 -7.67
CA VAL A 60 -12.70 -0.43 -8.80
C VAL A 60 -11.27 -0.48 -8.29
N CYS A 61 -10.50 -1.48 -8.74
CA CYS A 61 -9.08 -1.64 -8.43
C CYS A 61 -8.21 -1.16 -9.59
N ILE A 62 -7.17 -0.39 -9.30
CA ILE A 62 -6.27 0.20 -10.29
C ILE A 62 -4.84 -0.12 -9.89
N ALA A 63 -4.12 -0.81 -10.77
CA ALA A 63 -2.68 -0.99 -10.65
C ALA A 63 -1.96 0.26 -11.18
N VAL A 64 -0.96 0.73 -10.44
CA VAL A 64 -0.15 1.90 -10.79
C VAL A 64 1.28 1.44 -11.05
N ASP A 65 1.81 1.79 -12.22
CA ASP A 65 3.20 1.50 -12.57
C ASP A 65 4.15 2.48 -11.87
N PRO A 66 5.26 2.02 -11.26
CA PRO A 66 6.24 2.89 -10.58
C PRO A 66 6.87 3.98 -11.47
N ARG A 67 6.81 3.83 -12.79
CA ARG A 67 7.31 4.83 -13.75
C ARG A 67 6.33 5.96 -14.02
N LEU A 68 5.10 5.89 -13.49
CA LEU A 68 4.12 6.96 -13.61
C LEU A 68 4.68 8.26 -12.98
N ARG A 69 4.74 9.32 -13.77
CA ARG A 69 4.97 10.68 -13.27
C ARG A 69 3.62 11.31 -12.96
N VAL A 70 3.30 11.40 -11.66
CA VAL A 70 2.03 11.96 -11.21
C VAL A 70 1.95 13.44 -11.58
N PRO A 71 0.90 13.90 -12.27
CA PRO A 71 0.74 15.32 -12.55
C PRO A 71 0.62 16.12 -11.26
N ARG A 72 1.47 17.15 -11.05
CA ARG A 72 1.40 18.01 -9.86
C ARG A 72 0.15 18.90 -9.82
N SER A 73 -0.41 19.23 -10.97
CA SER A 73 -1.67 19.96 -11.07
C SER A 73 -2.85 19.02 -10.85
N MET A 74 -3.69 19.34 -9.86
CA MET A 74 -4.90 18.56 -9.55
C MET A 74 -5.83 18.44 -10.76
N ARG A 75 -5.98 19.51 -11.57
CA ARG A 75 -6.83 19.49 -12.78
C ARG A 75 -6.34 18.49 -13.83
N ILE A 76 -5.02 18.30 -13.94
CA ILE A 76 -4.43 17.33 -14.87
C ILE A 76 -4.56 15.92 -14.30
N PHE A 77 -4.34 15.76 -12.99
CA PHE A 77 -4.56 14.49 -12.29
C PHE A 77 -6.02 14.01 -12.42
N GLU A 78 -7.01 14.88 -12.22
CA GLU A 78 -8.43 14.56 -12.43
C GLU A 78 -8.70 14.03 -13.84
N LYS A 79 -8.15 14.69 -14.88
CA LYS A 79 -8.28 14.23 -16.27
C LYS A 79 -7.63 12.87 -16.51
N MET A 80 -6.46 12.63 -15.92
CA MET A 80 -5.77 11.34 -16.00
C MET A 80 -6.60 10.23 -15.36
N MET A 81 -7.18 10.48 -14.18
CA MET A 81 -8.05 9.54 -13.47
C MET A 81 -9.34 9.26 -14.25
N VAL A 82 -9.99 10.28 -14.81
CA VAL A 82 -11.16 10.10 -15.69
C VAL A 82 -10.80 9.24 -16.90
N SER A 83 -9.65 9.51 -17.54
CA SER A 83 -9.15 8.71 -18.65
C SER A 83 -8.92 7.25 -18.25
N CYS A 84 -8.33 7.01 -17.07
CA CYS A 84 -8.10 5.68 -16.52
C CYS A 84 -9.43 4.92 -16.30
N LEU A 85 -10.41 5.56 -15.66
CA LEU A 85 -11.70 4.94 -15.34
C LEU A 85 -12.57 4.71 -16.58
N TYR A 86 -12.51 5.61 -17.57
CA TYR A 86 -13.31 5.48 -18.80
C TYR A 86 -12.69 4.52 -19.81
N ARG A 87 -11.37 4.54 -19.99
CA ARG A 87 -10.64 3.73 -20.98
C ARG A 87 -10.00 2.48 -20.39
N MET A 88 -10.16 2.24 -19.09
CA MET A 88 -9.56 1.14 -18.30
C MET A 88 -8.03 1.15 -18.23
N LYS A 89 -7.35 2.08 -18.92
CA LYS A 89 -5.88 2.23 -18.88
C LYS A 89 -5.44 3.64 -19.26
N VAL A 90 -4.29 4.04 -18.73
CA VAL A 90 -3.54 5.22 -19.15
C VAL A 90 -2.21 4.73 -19.73
N ARG A 91 -1.89 5.12 -20.97
CA ARG A 91 -0.65 4.75 -21.64
C ARG A 91 0.38 5.88 -21.53
N SER A 92 1.65 5.54 -21.58
CA SER A 92 2.73 6.51 -21.75
C SER A 92 2.56 7.27 -23.08
N THR A 93 2.99 8.53 -23.10
CA THR A 93 3.06 9.33 -24.34
C THR A 93 4.10 8.77 -25.31
N SER A 94 5.21 8.22 -24.80
CA SER A 94 6.36 7.79 -25.59
C SER A 94 6.39 6.30 -25.90
N GLY A 95 5.35 5.52 -25.57
CA GLY A 95 5.40 4.08 -25.80
C GLY A 95 4.13 3.31 -25.44
N TYR A 96 4.24 1.99 -25.53
CA TYR A 96 3.13 1.06 -25.33
C TYR A 96 2.83 0.75 -23.86
N LEU A 97 3.70 1.21 -22.96
CA LEU A 97 3.56 0.94 -21.54
C LEU A 97 2.27 1.54 -20.98
N SER A 98 1.50 0.72 -20.25
CA SER A 98 0.34 1.19 -19.50
C SER A 98 0.80 1.60 -18.10
N LEU A 99 0.72 2.90 -17.79
CA LEU A 99 1.16 3.47 -16.51
C LEU A 99 0.12 3.33 -15.41
N MET A 100 -1.16 3.23 -15.79
CA MET A 100 -2.25 2.88 -14.88
C MET A 100 -3.19 1.94 -15.60
N LYS A 101 -3.68 0.92 -14.91
CA LYS A 101 -4.60 -0.07 -15.48
C LYS A 101 -5.64 -0.48 -14.46
N VAL A 102 -6.90 -0.46 -14.85
CA VAL A 102 -7.97 -1.06 -14.05
C VAL A 102 -7.81 -2.57 -14.09
N VAL A 103 -7.72 -3.19 -12.93
CA VAL A 103 -7.55 -4.64 -12.75
C VAL A 103 -8.85 -5.27 -12.25
N LYS A 104 -9.02 -6.58 -12.51
CA LYS A 104 -10.21 -7.32 -12.06
C LYS A 104 -10.17 -7.49 -10.54
N ASN A 105 -11.34 -7.48 -9.92
CA ASN A 105 -11.46 -7.89 -8.52
C ASN A 105 -11.42 -9.42 -8.40
N PRO A 106 -10.97 -9.95 -7.25
CA PRO A 106 -10.50 -9.23 -6.04
C PRO A 106 -9.07 -8.68 -6.18
N ILE A 107 -8.70 -7.68 -5.37
CA ILE A 107 -7.34 -7.12 -5.35
C ILE A 107 -6.28 -8.14 -4.90
N THR A 108 -6.71 -9.14 -4.12
CA THR A 108 -5.88 -10.24 -3.61
C THR A 108 -5.25 -11.08 -4.71
N ASP A 109 -5.83 -11.11 -5.91
CA ASP A 109 -5.29 -11.85 -7.05
C ASP A 109 -4.08 -11.17 -7.69
N HIS A 110 -3.86 -9.87 -7.38
CA HIS A 110 -2.77 -9.07 -7.96
C HIS A 110 -1.64 -8.81 -6.98
N ILE A 111 -1.79 -9.22 -5.73
CA ILE A 111 -0.74 -9.15 -4.70
C ILE A 111 -0.08 -10.53 -4.54
N PRO A 112 1.21 -10.60 -4.15
CA PRO A 112 1.88 -11.88 -3.96
C PRO A 112 1.18 -12.79 -2.94
N ALA A 113 1.28 -14.10 -3.13
CA ALA A 113 0.82 -15.07 -2.15
C ALA A 113 1.58 -14.92 -0.82
N ASN A 114 0.94 -15.28 0.30
CA ASN A 114 1.51 -15.18 1.66
C ASN A 114 1.91 -13.76 2.06
N VAL A 115 1.28 -12.74 1.47
CA VAL A 115 1.49 -11.35 1.84
C VAL A 115 0.94 -11.07 3.25
N ARG A 116 1.79 -10.49 4.11
CA ARG A 116 1.34 -9.94 5.39
C ARG A 116 0.65 -8.60 5.14
N LEU A 117 -0.67 -8.56 5.29
CA LEU A 117 -1.42 -7.32 5.26
C LEU A 117 -1.22 -6.56 6.57
N ILE A 118 -1.15 -5.23 6.50
CA ILE A 118 -1.01 -4.35 7.66
C ILE A 118 -1.90 -3.14 7.43
N ARG A 119 -2.84 -2.89 8.33
CA ARG A 119 -3.73 -1.73 8.24
C ARG A 119 -3.08 -0.56 8.95
N VAL A 120 -3.17 0.63 8.36
CA VAL A 120 -2.72 1.86 9.02
C VAL A 120 -3.94 2.72 9.35
N GLU A 121 -4.25 2.82 10.64
CA GLU A 121 -5.46 3.46 11.16
C GLU A 121 -5.21 4.09 12.53
N LYS A 122 -6.10 4.98 12.95
CA LYS A 122 -5.92 5.77 14.18
C LYS A 122 -5.89 4.91 15.44
N ASP A 123 -6.70 3.86 15.49
CA ASP A 123 -6.88 3.01 16.68
C ASP A 123 -5.93 1.80 16.68
N GLY A 124 -4.91 1.80 15.82
CA GLY A 124 -3.90 0.76 15.77
C GLY A 124 -2.86 0.84 16.90
N GLU A 125 -2.02 -0.18 16.98
CA GLU A 125 -0.86 -0.21 17.86
C GLU A 125 0.16 0.83 17.43
N LEU A 126 0.73 1.59 18.38
CA LEU A 126 1.75 2.58 18.08
C LEU A 126 3.04 1.88 17.66
N VAL A 127 3.51 2.15 16.44
CA VAL A 127 4.75 1.59 15.92
C VAL A 127 5.62 2.70 15.35
N ASP A 128 6.91 2.61 15.61
CA ASP A 128 7.92 3.47 15.00
C ASP A 128 8.14 3.09 13.52
N PRO A 129 7.90 4.01 12.57
CA PRO A 129 8.17 3.78 11.14
C PRO A 129 9.58 3.27 10.83
N PHE A 130 10.60 3.66 11.62
CA PHE A 130 12.00 3.29 11.40
C PHE A 130 12.34 1.90 11.95
N LEU A 131 11.47 1.32 12.78
CA LEU A 131 11.61 -0.05 13.28
C LEU A 131 10.80 -1.06 12.44
N LEU A 132 9.81 -0.60 11.67
CA LEU A 132 9.03 -1.44 10.76
C LEU A 132 9.90 -2.29 9.82
N PRO A 133 10.94 -1.76 9.14
CA PRO A 133 11.72 -2.57 8.20
C PRO A 133 12.57 -3.64 8.86
N LYS A 134 12.84 -3.53 10.17
CA LYS A 134 13.56 -4.58 10.93
C LYS A 134 12.66 -5.75 11.28
N THR A 135 11.37 -5.49 11.46
CA THR A 135 10.35 -6.48 11.82
C THR A 135 9.65 -7.06 10.60
N LEU A 136 9.56 -6.29 9.51
CA LEU A 136 8.92 -6.66 8.25
C LEU A 136 9.99 -7.00 7.20
N GLY A 137 9.85 -8.14 6.53
CA GLY A 137 10.77 -8.59 5.48
C GLY A 137 11.79 -9.63 5.90
N ARG A 138 12.00 -9.84 7.21
CA ARG A 138 12.79 -10.95 7.76
C ARG A 138 11.88 -11.99 8.40
N SER A 139 12.01 -13.25 7.98
CA SER A 139 11.38 -14.36 8.71
C SER A 139 12.28 -14.75 9.88
N ASN A 140 12.09 -14.10 11.03
CA ASN A 140 12.48 -14.77 12.27
C ASN A 140 11.56 -15.99 12.40
N HIS A 141 12.14 -17.18 12.43
CA HIS A 141 11.46 -18.47 12.56
C HIS A 141 10.68 -18.63 13.90
N GLU A 142 10.57 -17.57 14.69
CA GLU A 142 10.02 -17.57 16.05
C GLU A 142 8.49 -17.46 16.11
N GLU A 143 7.83 -16.83 15.14
CA GLU A 143 6.36 -16.69 15.17
C GLU A 143 5.60 -17.94 14.72
N ALA A 144 6.27 -18.95 14.14
CA ALA A 144 5.63 -20.21 13.74
C ALA A 144 5.52 -21.25 14.88
N VAL A 145 6.12 -21.01 16.06
CA VAL A 145 6.20 -22.02 17.14
C VAL A 145 5.18 -21.77 18.27
N LYS A 146 4.44 -20.65 18.27
CA LYS A 146 3.52 -20.32 19.39
C LYS A 146 2.08 -20.80 19.24
N GLN A 147 1.73 -21.61 18.24
CA GLN A 147 0.43 -22.26 18.21
C GLN A 147 0.56 -23.79 18.26
N VAL A 148 0.13 -24.30 19.42
CA VAL A 148 -0.21 -25.68 19.76
C VAL A 148 0.95 -26.57 20.22
N GLY A 149 1.40 -26.31 21.45
CA GLY A 149 1.89 -27.35 22.33
C GLY A 149 0.74 -27.96 23.12
N THR A 150 0.39 -29.21 22.82
CA THR A 150 -0.06 -30.22 23.80
C THR A 150 -0.06 -31.60 23.14
N SER A 151 1.00 -32.38 23.32
CA SER A 151 0.93 -33.78 23.79
C SER A 151 2.28 -34.50 23.67
N THR A 152 2.79 -34.88 24.85
CA THR A 152 3.42 -36.18 25.14
C THR A 152 4.82 -36.50 24.59
N SER A 153 5.73 -36.64 25.55
CA SER A 153 7.07 -37.22 25.49
C SER A 153 7.19 -38.58 24.81
N SER A 154 8.25 -38.77 24.00
CA SER A 154 9.05 -40.00 24.02
C SER A 154 10.45 -39.76 23.45
N SER A 155 11.36 -40.56 23.98
CA SER A 155 12.82 -40.51 23.97
C SER A 155 13.50 -40.95 22.66
N GLY A 156 14.67 -40.35 22.39
CA GLY A 156 15.78 -41.00 21.67
C GLY A 156 16.14 -40.39 20.31
N ALA A 157 17.30 -39.72 20.26
CA ALA A 157 18.33 -39.79 19.20
C ALA A 157 19.23 -38.56 19.25
N PHE A 158 20.51 -38.75 19.57
CA PHE A 158 21.57 -37.76 19.37
C PHE A 158 21.82 -37.61 17.85
N GLY A 159 21.01 -36.77 17.20
CA GLY A 159 21.20 -36.35 15.82
C GLY A 159 22.04 -35.08 15.75
N ALA A 160 23.17 -35.14 15.04
CA ALA A 160 24.08 -34.04 14.82
C ALA A 160 23.34 -32.75 14.39
N LEU A 161 23.56 -31.67 15.16
CA LEU A 161 23.04 -30.34 14.89
C LEU A 161 23.78 -29.75 13.68
N HIS A 162 23.39 -30.15 12.47
CA HIS A 162 23.69 -29.37 11.29
C HIS A 162 22.89 -28.07 11.38
N THR A 163 23.51 -27.02 11.91
CA THR A 163 23.05 -25.64 11.75
C THR A 163 23.13 -25.29 10.27
N LYS A 164 22.10 -25.67 9.51
CA LYS A 164 21.86 -25.08 8.20
C LYS A 164 21.60 -23.61 8.45
N LYS A 165 22.51 -22.75 7.97
CA LYS A 165 22.30 -21.31 7.88
C LYS A 165 21.01 -21.12 7.09
N ALA A 166 19.92 -20.79 7.78
CA ALA A 166 18.60 -20.65 7.18
C ALA A 166 18.69 -19.53 6.14
N GLU A 167 18.36 -19.82 4.88
CA GLU A 167 18.18 -18.78 3.87
C GLU A 167 17.08 -17.83 4.36
N GLU A 168 17.44 -16.58 4.62
CA GLU A 168 16.49 -15.54 5.01
C GLU A 168 15.52 -15.29 3.85
N THR A 169 14.39 -15.98 3.86
CA THR A 169 13.36 -15.83 2.81
C THR A 169 12.54 -14.58 3.09
N PHE A 170 12.58 -13.63 2.15
CA PHE A 170 11.77 -12.41 2.18
C PHE A 170 10.29 -12.76 2.18
N ARG A 171 9.56 -12.30 3.19
CA ARG A 171 8.09 -12.40 3.23
C ARG A 171 7.49 -11.09 2.70
N PRO A 172 6.67 -11.13 1.63
CA PRO A 172 6.01 -9.93 1.12
C PRO A 172 5.04 -9.38 2.16
N PHE A 173 4.91 -8.06 2.22
CA PHE A 173 3.96 -7.36 3.06
C PHE A 173 3.30 -6.23 2.29
N ALA A 174 2.13 -5.79 2.73
CA ALA A 174 1.40 -4.69 2.12
C ALA A 174 0.71 -3.83 3.18
N PHE A 175 0.90 -2.51 3.06
CA PHE A 175 0.19 -1.54 3.88
C PHE A 175 -1.14 -1.13 3.24
N VAL A 176 -2.21 -1.16 4.02
CA VAL A 176 -3.54 -0.70 3.63
C VAL A 176 -3.79 0.65 4.30
N ILE A 177 -3.76 1.71 3.51
CA ILE A 177 -3.84 3.10 3.96
C ILE A 177 -5.14 3.72 3.45
N GLY A 178 -5.86 4.42 4.33
CA GLY A 178 -7.11 5.09 3.98
C GLY A 178 -6.91 6.32 3.09
N GLY A 179 -7.27 6.23 1.82
CA GLY A 179 -7.28 7.37 0.88
C GLY A 179 -8.53 8.25 1.00
N MET A 180 -8.93 8.61 2.22
CA MET A 180 -10.21 9.29 2.53
C MET A 180 -10.03 10.43 3.53
N SER A 181 -11.04 11.30 3.67
CA SER A 181 -10.97 12.41 4.64
C SER A 181 -11.10 11.95 6.08
N LYS A 182 -11.99 10.98 6.34
CA LYS A 182 -12.40 10.50 7.66
C LYS A 182 -12.90 9.06 7.50
N GLY A 183 -12.94 8.34 8.62
CA GLY A 183 -13.38 6.95 8.67
C GLY A 183 -12.22 5.96 8.70
N ASP A 184 -12.57 4.72 8.96
CA ASP A 184 -11.63 3.61 9.03
C ASP A 184 -11.56 2.88 7.69
N VAL A 185 -10.46 2.14 7.49
CA VAL A 185 -10.25 1.34 6.28
C VAL A 185 -11.32 0.24 6.20
N ASP A 186 -12.39 0.43 5.44
CA ASP A 186 -13.36 -0.64 5.22
C ASP A 186 -12.98 -1.45 3.97
N ALA A 187 -12.41 -2.63 4.21
CA ALA A 187 -11.97 -3.55 3.19
C ALA A 187 -12.31 -4.99 3.60
N ASP A 188 -13.32 -5.55 2.94
CA ASP A 188 -13.73 -6.96 2.95
C ASP A 188 -12.56 -7.97 2.90
N TRP A 189 -11.53 -7.70 2.10
CA TRP A 189 -10.35 -8.57 1.97
C TRP A 189 -9.28 -8.35 3.05
N CYS A 190 -9.45 -7.35 3.92
CA CYS A 190 -8.52 -7.01 4.99
C CYS A 190 -9.30 -6.60 6.26
N PRO A 191 -10.09 -7.51 6.85
CA PRO A 191 -10.92 -7.16 7.99
C PRO A 191 -10.06 -6.91 9.24
N LYS A 192 -10.46 -5.92 10.05
CA LYS A 192 -9.70 -5.45 11.21
C LYS A 192 -9.36 -6.54 12.24
N HIS A 193 -10.21 -7.55 12.40
CA HIS A 193 -9.98 -8.64 13.37
C HIS A 193 -8.97 -9.70 12.88
N GLN A 194 -8.67 -9.74 11.58
CA GLN A 194 -7.77 -10.74 10.99
C GLN A 194 -6.37 -10.18 10.73
N VAL A 195 -6.23 -8.85 10.71
CA VAL A 195 -5.03 -8.16 10.24
C VAL A 195 -4.53 -7.18 11.29
N GLN A 196 -3.21 -7.14 11.49
CA GLN A 196 -2.58 -6.17 12.37
C GLN A 196 -2.92 -4.75 11.93
N SER A 197 -3.34 -3.93 12.89
CA SER A 197 -3.63 -2.52 12.69
C SER A 197 -2.62 -1.69 13.48
N ILE A 198 -1.95 -0.76 12.80
CA ILE A 198 -0.89 0.08 13.37
C ILE A 198 -1.21 1.56 13.20
N ARG A 199 -0.64 2.39 14.08
CA ARG A 199 -0.57 3.85 13.95
C ARG A 199 0.88 4.30 14.06
N LEU A 200 1.24 5.35 13.34
CA LEU A 200 2.64 5.82 13.25
C LEU A 200 2.95 7.00 14.19
N GLY A 201 1.99 7.43 15.00
CA GLY A 201 2.16 8.54 15.92
C GLY A 201 1.00 8.69 16.89
N ASP A 202 1.18 9.56 17.88
CA ASP A 202 0.19 9.86 18.93
C ASP A 202 -0.99 10.71 18.46
N ARG A 203 -0.82 11.38 17.34
CA ARG A 203 -1.86 12.18 16.72
C ARG A 203 -2.25 11.56 15.39
N SER A 204 -3.48 11.81 14.97
CA SER A 204 -3.94 11.46 13.63
C SER A 204 -3.04 12.12 12.58
N MET A 205 -2.64 11.33 11.59
CA MET A 205 -1.81 11.79 10.47
C MET A 205 -2.64 11.78 9.19
N SER A 206 -2.30 12.65 8.24
CA SER A 206 -2.86 12.56 6.89
C SER A 206 -2.33 11.31 6.19
N ALA A 207 -3.11 10.76 5.25
CA ALA A 207 -2.70 9.59 4.47
C ALA A 207 -1.35 9.81 3.75
N ALA A 208 -1.12 11.02 3.23
CA ALA A 208 0.14 11.37 2.58
C ALA A 208 1.33 11.39 3.56
N ALA A 209 1.13 11.91 4.79
CA ALA A 209 2.15 11.89 5.82
C ALA A 209 2.47 10.45 6.26
N VAL A 210 1.47 9.58 6.37
CA VAL A 210 1.65 8.14 6.62
C VAL A 210 2.47 7.50 5.50
N CYS A 211 2.10 7.72 4.24
CA CYS A 211 2.87 7.22 3.09
C CYS A 211 4.33 7.68 3.15
N SER A 212 4.56 8.97 3.42
CA SER A 212 5.89 9.56 3.53
C SER A 212 6.73 8.96 4.66
N ALA A 213 6.13 8.76 5.84
CA ALA A 213 6.82 8.18 6.98
C ALA A 213 7.22 6.72 6.73
N ILE A 214 6.33 5.94 6.12
CA ILE A 214 6.61 4.54 5.76
C ILE A 214 7.77 4.48 4.77
N VAL A 215 7.68 5.16 3.61
CA VAL A 215 8.75 5.07 2.61
C VAL A 215 10.09 5.54 3.17
N HIS A 216 10.10 6.59 3.99
CA HIS A 216 11.33 7.08 4.60
C HIS A 216 11.97 6.08 5.57
N GLY A 217 11.17 5.42 6.42
CA GLY A 217 11.68 4.39 7.32
C GLY A 217 12.31 3.21 6.56
N PHE A 218 11.66 2.77 5.49
CA PHE A 218 12.18 1.71 4.62
C PHE A 218 13.43 2.13 3.87
N GLU A 219 13.47 3.35 3.35
CA GLU A 219 14.63 3.89 2.64
C GLU A 219 15.87 3.94 3.54
N GLU A 220 15.74 4.45 4.76
CA GLU A 220 16.88 4.53 5.68
C GLU A 220 17.45 3.13 5.99
N THR A 221 16.58 2.16 6.25
CA THR A 221 17.03 0.81 6.63
C THR A 221 17.58 0.04 5.44
N TRP A 222 16.87 0.02 4.32
CA TRP A 222 17.28 -0.77 3.14
C TRP A 222 18.48 -0.14 2.42
N LEU A 223 18.58 1.18 2.31
CA LEU A 223 19.78 1.83 1.75
C LEU A 223 21.02 1.58 2.62
N ALA A 224 20.87 1.56 3.95
CA ALA A 224 21.97 1.23 4.84
C ALA A 224 22.44 -0.23 4.66
N GLU A 225 21.53 -1.15 4.32
CA GLU A 225 21.84 -2.56 4.03
C GLU A 225 22.54 -2.71 2.67
N ASP A 226 22.02 -2.08 1.63
CA ASP A 226 22.63 -2.09 0.28
C ASP A 226 24.06 -1.53 0.32
N ASN A 227 24.27 -0.42 1.03
CA ASN A 227 25.60 0.17 1.20
C ASN A 227 26.57 -0.75 1.96
N LYS A 228 26.09 -1.52 2.95
CA LYS A 228 26.93 -2.49 3.67
C LYS A 228 27.32 -3.66 2.78
N LEU A 229 26.40 -4.16 1.95
CA LEU A 229 26.65 -5.23 0.99
C LEU A 229 27.69 -4.78 -0.06
N ALA A 230 27.54 -3.56 -0.59
CA ALA A 230 28.48 -3.01 -1.57
C ALA A 230 29.89 -2.78 -1.03
N ASN A 231 30.05 -2.50 0.27
CA ASN A 231 31.36 -2.33 0.90
C ASN A 231 32.04 -3.66 1.32
N GLN A 232 31.32 -4.78 1.22
CA GLN A 232 31.84 -6.12 1.52
C GLN A 232 32.25 -6.92 0.28
N SER A 233 31.88 -6.43 -0.92
CA SER A 233 32.25 -6.98 -2.23
C SER A 233 33.44 -6.25 -2.84
#